data_AF-A0A660LAN2-F1
#
_entry.id   AF-A0A660LAN2-F1
#
_cell.length_a   1.000
_cell.length_b   1.000
_cell.length_c   1.000
_cell.angle_alpha   90.00
_cell.angle_beta   90.00
_cell.angle_gamma   90.00
#
_symmetry.space_group_name_H-M   'P 1'
#
loop_
_entity.id
_entity.type
_entity.pdbx_description
1 polymer ?
#
loop_
_entity_poly.entity_id
_entity_poly.type
_entity_poly.pdbx_seq_one_letter_code
_entity_poly.pdbx_strand_id
1 'polypeptide(L)'
;MAERALLPWERAGRMALLLFVFGALSFLTVYLLIVAFSVLWAVTGQDLSAFVHMERDATGIVFRATPLLVVTALALSGALTYVAARTYDGRSRRLRVGPIVVLLAVAAILAFFGYIAPCGIVCPYLACHGPVANCSMEFLLKSLSVKYVCLCR
;
A
#
# COMPACT_ATOMS: atom_id res chain seq x y z
N MET A 1 28.33 -8.04 -32.01
CA MET A 1 27.41 -7.24 -31.18
C MET A 1 28.22 -6.71 -30.00
N ALA A 2 28.50 -5.40 -29.95
CA ALA A 2 29.32 -4.84 -28.89
C ALA A 2 28.48 -4.69 -27.60
N GLU A 3 28.80 -5.48 -26.58
CA GLU A 3 28.39 -5.21 -25.21
C GLU A 3 29.04 -3.90 -24.78
N ARG A 4 28.27 -2.81 -24.75
CA ARG A 4 28.71 -1.60 -24.05
C ARG A 4 28.72 -1.95 -22.56
N ALA A 5 29.92 -2.11 -22.01
CA ALA A 5 30.12 -2.19 -20.57
C ALA A 5 29.53 -0.91 -19.95
N LEU A 6 28.42 -1.06 -19.21
CA LEU A 6 27.81 0.02 -18.46
C LEU A 6 28.84 0.58 -17.48
N LEU A 7 29.03 1.89 -17.50
CA LEU A 7 29.91 2.58 -16.55
C LEU A 7 29.38 2.37 -15.12
N PRO A 8 30.25 2.31 -14.10
CA PRO A 8 29.86 1.95 -12.74
C PRO A 8 28.79 2.89 -12.14
N TRP A 9 28.79 4.18 -12.54
CA TRP A 9 27.77 5.16 -12.15
C TRP A 9 26.38 4.91 -12.78
N GLU A 10 26.29 4.38 -14.00
CA GLU A 10 25.00 4.02 -14.60
C GLU A 10 24.39 2.77 -13.94
N ARG A 11 25.22 1.83 -13.47
CA ARG A 11 24.76 0.70 -12.64
C ARG A 11 24.23 1.18 -11.29
N ALA A 12 24.96 2.07 -10.62
CA ALA A 12 24.55 2.63 -9.33
C ALA A 12 23.21 3.37 -9.44
N GLY A 13 23.05 4.21 -10.47
CA GLY A 13 21.80 4.94 -10.72
C GLY A 13 20.59 4.02 -10.99
N ARG A 14 20.80 2.95 -11.78
CA ARG A 14 19.74 1.94 -12.03
C ARG A 14 19.36 1.16 -10.77
N MET A 15 20.34 0.77 -9.96
CA MET A 15 20.08 0.07 -8.70
C MET A 15 19.34 0.97 -7.70
N ALA A 16 19.74 2.24 -7.58
CA ALA A 16 19.04 3.21 -6.72
C ALA A 16 17.58 3.42 -7.16
N LEU A 17 17.33 3.55 -8.47
CA LEU A 17 15.97 3.67 -9.00
C LEU A 17 15.12 2.43 -8.70
N LEU A 18 15.66 1.24 -8.90
CA LEU A 18 14.95 -0.02 -8.62
C LEU A 18 14.62 -0.17 -7.13
N LEU A 19 15.57 0.18 -6.25
CA LEU A 19 15.33 0.17 -4.81
C LEU A 19 14.25 1.19 -4.41
N PHE A 20 14.27 2.38 -5.00
CA PHE A 20 13.23 3.38 -4.75
C PHE A 20 11.85 2.88 -5.21
N VAL A 21 11.76 2.32 -6.41
CA VAL A 21 10.50 1.76 -6.96
C VAL A 21 10.01 0.60 -6.09
N PHE A 22 10.91 -0.30 -5.68
CA PHE A 22 10.58 -1.40 -4.79
C PHE A 22 10.07 -0.90 -3.42
N GLY A 23 10.75 0.08 -2.83
CA GLY A 23 10.34 0.69 -1.56
C GLY A 23 8.97 1.35 -1.66
N ALA A 24 8.75 2.17 -2.70
CA ALA A 24 7.48 2.86 -2.94
C ALA A 24 6.34 1.86 -3.18
N LEU A 25 6.57 0.82 -3.98
CA LEU A 25 5.60 -0.25 -4.19
C LEU A 25 5.29 -0.97 -2.89
N SER A 26 6.31 -1.40 -2.13
CA SER A 26 6.12 -2.11 -0.86
C SER A 26 5.29 -1.30 0.13
N PHE A 27 5.60 -0.02 0.26
CA PHE A 27 4.84 0.90 1.12
C PHE A 27 3.37 0.99 0.70
N LEU A 28 3.12 1.16 -0.60
CA LEU A 28 1.79 1.23 -1.15
C LEU A 28 1.01 -0.08 -0.96
N THR A 29 1.65 -1.23 -1.20
CA THR A 29 1.01 -2.55 -1.00
C THR A 29 0.62 -2.75 0.46
N VAL A 30 1.50 -2.39 1.40
CA VAL A 30 1.19 -2.44 2.84
C VAL A 30 -0.02 -1.56 3.16
N TYR A 31 -0.01 -0.30 2.70
CA TYR A 31 -1.11 0.63 2.91
C TYR A 31 -2.45 0.07 2.39
N LEU A 32 -2.47 -0.39 1.13
CA LEU A 32 -3.68 -0.93 0.50
C LEU A 32 -4.18 -2.19 1.22
N LEU A 33 -3.28 -3.06 1.66
CA LEU A 33 -3.66 -4.27 2.39
C LEU A 33 -4.25 -3.93 3.76
N ILE A 34 -3.66 -3.00 4.53
CA ILE A 34 -4.23 -2.57 5.82
C ILE A 34 -5.64 -2.02 5.60
N VAL A 35 -5.83 -1.14 4.61
CA VAL A 35 -7.13 -0.55 4.30
C VAL A 35 -8.13 -1.63 3.89
N ALA A 36 -7.76 -2.49 2.94
CA ALA A 36 -8.64 -3.56 2.46
C ALA A 36 -9.05 -4.50 3.60
N PHE A 37 -8.10 -4.97 4.42
CA PHE A 37 -8.40 -5.84 5.55
C PHE A 37 -9.23 -5.14 6.63
N SER A 38 -9.03 -3.84 6.88
CA SER A 38 -9.88 -3.09 7.81
C SER A 38 -11.33 -3.00 7.34
N VAL A 39 -11.56 -2.81 6.03
CA VAL A 39 -12.90 -2.81 5.42
C VAL A 39 -13.52 -4.20 5.44
N LEU A 40 -12.75 -5.23 5.07
CA LEU A 40 -13.19 -6.62 5.12
C LEU A 40 -13.62 -6.99 6.55
N TRP A 41 -12.81 -6.68 7.56
CA TRP A 41 -13.18 -6.88 8.96
C TRP A 41 -14.50 -6.19 9.30
N ALA A 42 -14.64 -4.91 8.93
CA ALA A 42 -15.83 -4.13 9.24
C ALA A 42 -17.11 -4.70 8.61
N VAL A 43 -17.03 -5.14 7.36
CA VAL A 43 -18.20 -5.59 6.58
C VAL A 43 -18.55 -7.05 6.85
N THR A 44 -17.56 -7.95 6.88
CA THR A 44 -17.79 -9.39 6.97
C THR A 44 -17.65 -9.94 8.38
N GLY A 45 -17.03 -9.19 9.30
CA GLY A 45 -16.71 -9.66 10.65
C GLY A 45 -15.68 -10.80 10.67
N GLN A 46 -14.97 -11.05 9.57
CA GLN A 46 -13.93 -12.08 9.54
C GLN A 46 -12.76 -11.73 10.46
N ASP A 47 -12.32 -12.71 11.24
CA ASP A 47 -11.15 -12.59 12.10
C ASP A 47 -9.87 -12.64 11.27
N LEU A 48 -9.33 -11.46 10.97
CA LEU A 48 -8.10 -11.24 10.20
C LEU A 48 -6.92 -10.89 11.12
N SER A 49 -6.98 -11.29 12.40
CA SER A 49 -6.02 -10.90 13.44
C SER A 49 -4.58 -11.32 13.14
N ALA A 50 -4.41 -12.36 12.33
CA ALA A 50 -3.11 -12.78 11.80
C ALA A 50 -2.44 -11.72 10.90
N PHE A 51 -3.23 -10.86 10.25
CA PHE A 51 -2.77 -9.86 9.28
C PHE A 51 -2.86 -8.43 9.81
N VAL A 52 -3.93 -8.11 10.53
CA VAL A 52 -4.14 -6.77 11.07
C VAL A 52 -4.65 -6.87 12.49
N HIS A 53 -3.99 -6.18 13.41
CA HIS A 53 -4.45 -6.06 14.78
C HIS A 53 -5.30 -4.81 14.94
N MET A 54 -6.54 -4.99 15.40
CA MET A 54 -7.45 -3.88 15.69
C MET A 54 -7.32 -3.49 17.15
N GLU A 55 -6.99 -2.24 17.40
CA GLU A 55 -7.02 -1.59 18.72
C GLU A 55 -8.08 -0.48 18.68
N ARG A 56 -8.90 -0.37 19.73
CA ARG A 56 -9.83 0.75 19.89
C ARG A 56 -9.24 1.75 20.88
N ASP A 57 -9.12 3.00 20.45
CA ASP A 57 -8.75 4.13 21.28
C ASP A 57 -9.98 5.01 21.56
N ALA A 58 -9.89 5.87 22.59
CA ALA A 58 -10.96 6.81 22.96
C ALA A 58 -11.37 7.78 21.84
N THR A 59 -10.55 7.93 20.80
CA THR A 59 -10.76 8.85 19.66
C THR A 59 -11.01 8.14 18.34
N GLY A 60 -10.96 6.79 18.28
CA GLY A 60 -11.10 6.08 17.02
C GLY A 60 -10.63 4.63 17.03
N ILE A 61 -10.56 4.03 15.85
CA ILE A 61 -10.16 2.64 15.65
C ILE A 61 -8.82 2.60 14.93
N VAL A 62 -7.84 1.90 15.49
CA VAL A 62 -6.50 1.74 14.93
C VAL A 62 -6.35 0.31 14.39
N PHE A 63 -5.95 0.20 13.14
CA PHE A 63 -5.58 -1.05 12.49
C PHE A 63 -4.06 -1.06 12.28
N ARG A 64 -3.36 -1.93 13.01
CA ARG A 64 -1.90 -2.09 12.91
C ARG A 64 -1.56 -3.29 12.03
N ALA A 65 -0.65 -3.11 11.07
CA ALA A 65 -0.13 -4.22 10.30
C ALA A 65 0.65 -5.18 11.22
N THR A 66 0.35 -6.48 11.13
CA THR A 66 1.20 -7.49 11.76
C THR A 66 2.47 -7.70 10.93
N PRO A 67 3.53 -8.28 11.52
CA PRO A 67 4.73 -8.65 10.76
C PRO A 67 4.42 -9.56 9.57
N LEU A 68 3.41 -10.43 9.68
CA LEU A 68 2.97 -11.32 8.60
C LEU A 68 2.46 -10.52 7.38
N LEU A 69 1.69 -9.45 7.63
CA LEU A 69 1.24 -8.55 6.58
C LEU A 69 2.40 -7.85 5.87
N VAL A 70 3.40 -7.41 6.64
CA VAL A 70 4.58 -6.74 6.09
C VAL A 70 5.37 -7.70 5.20
N VAL A 71 5.58 -8.94 5.66
CA VAL A 71 6.28 -9.98 4.90
C VAL A 71 5.52 -10.32 3.62
N THR A 72 4.21 -10.48 3.68
CA THR A 72 3.38 -10.77 2.49
C THR A 72 3.38 -9.60 1.50
N ALA A 73 3.33 -8.36 1.98
CA ALA A 73 3.42 -7.18 1.13
C ALA A 73 4.79 -7.06 0.44
N LEU A 74 5.88 -7.37 1.15
CA LEU A 74 7.23 -7.42 0.58
C LEU A 74 7.40 -8.56 -0.44
N ALA A 75 6.81 -9.72 -0.19
CA ALA A 75 6.83 -10.83 -1.14
C ALA A 75 6.04 -10.47 -2.41
N LEU A 76 4.88 -9.83 -2.27
CA LEU A 76 4.07 -9.35 -3.38
C LEU A 76 4.78 -8.26 -4.19
N SER A 77 5.37 -7.27 -3.52
CA SER A 77 6.13 -6.22 -4.21
C SER A 77 7.37 -6.79 -4.91
N GLY A 78 8.02 -7.78 -4.30
CA GLY A 78 9.14 -8.52 -4.90
C GLY A 78 8.73 -9.28 -6.16
N ALA A 79 7.60 -9.99 -6.11
CA ALA A 79 7.07 -10.71 -7.26
C ALA A 79 6.68 -9.74 -8.40
N LEU A 80 6.00 -8.64 -8.07
CA LEU A 80 5.59 -7.62 -9.04
C LEU A 80 6.80 -6.95 -9.71
N THR A 81 7.79 -6.56 -8.92
CA THR A 81 9.03 -5.95 -9.43
C THR A 81 9.84 -6.95 -10.25
N TYR A 82 9.90 -8.22 -9.85
CA TYR A 82 10.54 -9.29 -10.61
C TYR A 82 9.87 -9.54 -11.95
N VAL A 83 8.53 -9.67 -11.98
CA VAL A 83 7.77 -9.86 -13.21
C VAL A 83 7.96 -8.67 -14.13
N ALA A 84 7.85 -7.45 -13.60
CA ALA A 84 8.12 -6.23 -14.36
C ALA A 84 9.53 -6.25 -14.96
N ALA A 85 10.56 -6.62 -14.19
CA ALA A 85 11.93 -6.72 -14.67
C ALA A 85 12.13 -7.83 -15.72
N ARG A 86 11.45 -8.98 -15.62
CA ARG A 86 11.54 -10.07 -16.61
C ARG A 86 10.81 -9.75 -17.92
N THR A 87 9.65 -9.09 -17.85
CA THR A 87 8.94 -8.62 -19.04
C THR A 87 9.70 -7.53 -19.82
N TYR A 88 10.82 -7.07 -19.26
CA TYR A 88 11.65 -6.00 -19.78
C TYR A 88 12.74 -6.44 -20.77
N ASP A 89 12.84 -7.74 -21.10
CA ASP A 89 13.89 -8.26 -21.99
C ASP A 89 13.51 -8.32 -23.49
N GLY A 90 14.38 -7.72 -24.33
CA GLY A 90 14.70 -8.28 -25.64
C GLY A 90 14.80 -7.33 -26.84
N ARG A 91 13.73 -6.61 -27.19
CA ARG A 91 13.61 -6.02 -28.55
C ARG A 91 13.67 -4.51 -28.66
N SER A 92 13.51 -3.79 -27.55
CA SER A 92 13.52 -2.32 -27.51
C SER A 92 14.38 -1.85 -26.35
N ARG A 93 15.62 -1.45 -26.64
CA ARG A 93 16.63 -0.88 -25.73
C ARG A 93 16.26 0.49 -25.15
N ARG A 94 14.97 0.81 -25.03
CA ARG A 94 14.48 2.00 -24.33
C ARG A 94 13.76 1.52 -23.08
N LEU A 95 14.31 1.86 -21.91
CA LEU A 95 13.51 1.91 -20.69
C LEU A 95 12.33 2.84 -20.99
N ARG A 96 11.18 2.28 -21.35
CA ARG A 96 9.95 3.05 -21.33
C ARG A 96 9.66 3.21 -19.85
N VAL A 97 10.06 4.33 -19.28
CA VAL A 97 9.67 4.76 -17.92
C VAL A 97 8.14 4.78 -17.76
N GLY A 98 7.41 4.80 -18.88
CA GLY A 98 5.95 4.79 -19.02
C GLY A 98 5.16 3.79 -18.16
N PRO A 99 5.33 2.45 -18.24
CA PRO A 99 4.53 1.51 -17.48
C PRO A 99 4.81 1.58 -15.98
N ILE A 100 6.05 1.85 -15.56
CA ILE A 100 6.38 2.02 -14.14
C ILE A 100 5.71 3.28 -13.59
N VAL A 101 5.78 4.40 -14.34
CA VAL A 101 5.13 5.65 -13.95
C VAL A 101 3.60 5.54 -13.97
N VAL A 102 3.03 4.84 -14.96
CA VAL A 102 1.58 4.59 -15.02
C VAL A 102 1.14 3.73 -13.84
N LEU A 103 1.89 2.69 -13.50
CA LEU A 103 1.58 1.83 -12.35
C LEU A 103 1.68 2.60 -11.02
N LEU A 104 2.69 3.46 -10.88
CA LEU A 104 2.83 4.39 -9.75
C LEU A 104 1.70 5.44 -9.70
N ALA A 105 1.25 5.94 -10.85
CA ALA A 105 0.17 6.92 -10.93
C ALA A 105 -1.18 6.30 -10.57
N VAL A 106 -1.48 5.10 -11.08
CA VAL A 106 -2.69 4.35 -10.72
C VAL A 106 -2.67 3.98 -9.24
N ALA A 107 -1.53 3.54 -8.73
CA ALA A 107 -1.30 3.30 -7.32
C ALA A 107 -1.58 4.55 -6.46
N ALA A 108 -1.05 5.71 -6.85
CA ALA A 108 -1.26 6.98 -6.15
C ALA A 108 -2.74 7.39 -6.17
N ILE A 109 -3.42 7.24 -7.31
CA ILE A 109 -4.86 7.51 -7.45
C ILE A 109 -5.66 6.60 -6.51
N LEU A 110 -5.38 5.29 -6.51
CA LEU A 110 -6.04 4.33 -5.62
C LEU A 110 -5.76 4.62 -4.14
N ALA A 111 -4.55 5.06 -3.79
CA ALA A 111 -4.23 5.48 -2.44
C ALA A 111 -5.02 6.74 -2.03
N PHE A 112 -5.21 7.69 -2.96
CA PHE A 112 -5.94 8.92 -2.69
C PHE A 112 -7.45 8.68 -2.53
N PHE A 113 -8.07 7.91 -3.42
CA PHE A 113 -9.48 7.52 -3.28
C PHE A 113 -9.70 6.55 -2.10
N GLY A 114 -8.70 5.72 -1.82
CA GLY A 114 -8.64 4.82 -0.67
C GLY A 114 -8.56 5.53 0.68
N TYR A 115 -8.42 6.86 0.72
CA TYR A 115 -8.45 7.62 1.97
C TYR A 115 -9.89 7.93 2.44
N ILE A 116 -10.80 8.21 1.51
CA ILE A 116 -12.17 8.69 1.83
C ILE A 116 -13.17 7.53 1.94
N ALA A 117 -13.10 6.58 1.01
CA ALA A 117 -14.04 5.46 0.93
C ALA A 117 -14.06 4.54 2.18
N PRO A 118 -12.92 4.07 2.74
CA PRO A 118 -12.96 3.15 3.88
C PRO A 118 -13.49 3.83 5.14
N CYS A 119 -13.28 5.13 5.30
CA CYS A 119 -13.85 5.94 6.37
C CYS A 119 -15.39 5.81 6.41
N GLY A 120 -16.03 5.91 5.24
CA GLY A 120 -17.47 5.76 5.09
C GLY A 120 -18.01 4.34 5.27
N ILE A 121 -17.13 3.32 5.36
CA ILE A 121 -17.53 1.92 5.56
C ILE A 121 -17.18 1.47 6.99
N VAL A 122 -15.96 1.70 7.44
CA VAL A 122 -15.44 1.25 8.74
C VAL A 122 -16.19 1.93 9.89
N CYS A 123 -16.38 3.26 9.83
CA CYS A 123 -17.03 4.00 10.92
C CYS A 123 -18.47 3.57 11.19
N PRO A 124 -19.39 3.46 10.21
CA PRO A 124 -20.77 3.07 10.50
C PRO A 124 -20.90 1.61 10.97
N TYR A 125 -19.98 0.73 10.58
CA TYR A 125 -20.03 -0.67 10.98
C TYR A 125 -19.44 -0.91 12.38
N LEU A 126 -18.35 -0.21 12.74
CA LEU A 126 -17.58 -0.52 13.94
C LEU A 126 -17.72 0.51 15.07
N ALA A 127 -18.06 1.77 14.78
CA ALA A 127 -18.07 2.85 15.76
C ALA A 127 -19.44 3.56 15.88
N CYS A 128 -20.09 3.87 14.77
CA CYS A 128 -21.33 4.65 14.72
C CYS A 128 -22.49 3.78 14.22
N HIS A 129 -23.45 3.37 15.05
CA HIS A 129 -24.69 2.76 14.56
C HIS A 129 -25.64 3.82 13.97
N GLY A 130 -25.17 4.67 13.05
CA GLY A 130 -25.89 5.86 12.57
C GLY A 130 -25.06 6.76 11.66
N PRO A 131 -25.58 7.96 11.29
CA PRO A 131 -24.91 8.87 10.39
C PRO A 131 -23.59 9.38 10.97
N VAL A 132 -22.53 9.31 10.16
CA VAL A 132 -21.20 9.80 10.52
C VAL A 132 -21.17 11.32 10.31
N ALA A 133 -20.93 12.09 11.36
CA ALA A 133 -20.81 13.54 11.31
C ALA A 133 -19.52 13.97 10.62
N ASN A 134 -18.42 13.28 10.93
CA ASN A 134 -17.12 13.50 10.30
C ASN A 134 -16.26 12.23 10.39
N CYS A 135 -15.42 12.00 9.39
CA CYS A 135 -14.43 10.93 9.41
C CYS A 135 -13.10 11.42 8.88
N SER A 136 -12.02 11.10 9.60
CA SER A 136 -10.66 11.24 9.08
C SER A 136 -9.88 9.95 9.24
N MET A 137 -8.97 9.72 8.31
CA MET A 137 -8.05 8.60 8.33
C MET A 137 -6.63 9.14 8.54
N GLU A 138 -5.84 8.52 9.40
CA GLU A 138 -4.46 8.92 9.66
C GLU A 138 -3.55 7.72 9.43
N PHE A 139 -2.54 7.88 8.56
CA PHE A 139 -1.53 6.87 8.37
C PHE A 139 -0.32 7.15 9.26
N LEU A 140 -0.10 6.29 10.24
CA LEU A 140 1.03 6.37 11.17
C LEU A 140 2.18 5.53 10.63
N LEU A 141 3.10 6.17 9.91
CA LEU A 141 4.29 5.52 9.33
C LEU A 141 5.12 4.74 10.35
N LYS A 142 5.31 5.30 11.56
CA LYS A 142 6.19 4.71 12.59
C LYS A 142 5.70 3.34 13.08
N SER A 143 4.38 3.14 13.12
CA SER A 143 3.73 1.92 13.59
C SER A 143 3.09 1.11 12.47
N LEU A 144 3.29 1.51 11.20
CA LEU A 144 2.64 0.91 10.03
C LEU A 144 1.15 0.65 10.27
N SER A 145 0.46 1.69 10.71
CA SER A 145 -0.93 1.58 11.16
C SER A 145 -1.81 2.65 10.58
N VAL A 146 -3.06 2.29 10.34
CA VAL A 146 -4.12 3.21 9.92
C VAL A 146 -5.00 3.47 11.14
N LYS A 147 -5.21 4.74 11.47
CA LYS A 147 -6.20 5.16 12.45
C LYS A 147 -7.40 5.78 11.75
N TYR A 148 -8.59 5.32 12.09
CA TYR A 148 -9.86 5.90 11.68
C TYR A 148 -10.44 6.68 12.86
N VAL A 149 -10.56 7.99 12.69
CA VAL A 149 -11.19 8.89 13.66
C VAL A 149 -12.63 9.11 13.19
N CYS A 150 -13.57 8.53 13.92
CA CYS A 150 -14.99 8.59 13.61
C CYS A 150 -15.69 9.53 14.58
N LEU A 151 -16.34 10.58 14.08
CA LEU A 151 -17.26 11.41 14.85
C LEU A 151 -18.69 11.03 14.45
N CYS A 152 -19.41 10.40 15.37
CA CYS A 152 -20.81 10.03 15.19
C CYS A 152 -21.72 11.21 15.56
N ARG A 153 -22.88 11.33 14.89
CA ARG A 153 -23.90 12.32 15.24
C ARG A 153 -25.01 11.71 16.09
#